data_AF-A0A7X8N9G2-F1
#
_entry.id   AF-A0A7X8N9G2-F1
#
_cell.length_a   1.000
_cell.length_b   1.000
_cell.length_c   1.000
_cell.angle_alpha   90.00
_cell.angle_beta   90.00
_cell.angle_gamma   90.00
#
_symmetry.space_group_name_H-M   'P 1'
#
loop_
_entity.id
_entity.type
_entity.pdbx_description
1 polymer ?
#
loop_
_entity_poly.entity_id
_entity_poly.type
_entity_poly.pdbx_seq_one_letter_code
_entity_poly.pdbx_strand_id
1 'polypeptide(L)'
;MNKEDYLKEIAEIKTIMNRSSRFISLSGLSGILAGIYAIIGAITAQLILTNYKNSSSSYSLLPISYLEYTLIVIALLVLLLSILSAYILSAKKAKKSGEKLWDATSKRLILNFSIPLFTGGAFCIVLYQNNLIGLIAPCTLIFYGLACLNASKYTLGDIRYLGLATIIIGLVSTQFIGYGLYFWAFGFGVMHIVYGAVLYNKYDKNIH
;
A
#
# COMPACT_ATOMS: atom_id res chain seq x y z
N MET A 1 -11.48 -38.75 28.46
CA MET A 1 -10.87 -37.73 27.59
C MET A 1 -9.76 -37.06 28.37
N ASN A 2 -8.52 -37.14 27.91
CA ASN A 2 -7.38 -36.61 28.66
C ASN A 2 -7.33 -35.08 28.56
N LYS A 3 -6.79 -34.41 29.59
CA LYS A 3 -6.64 -32.94 29.60
C LYS A 3 -5.84 -32.43 28.40
N GLU A 4 -4.87 -33.21 27.94
CA GLU A 4 -4.05 -32.91 26.75
C GLU A 4 -4.85 -32.94 25.44
N ASP A 5 -5.81 -33.86 25.30
CA ASP A 5 -6.68 -33.94 24.12
C ASP A 5 -7.63 -32.74 24.07
N TYR A 6 -8.16 -32.32 25.22
CA TYR A 6 -8.98 -31.10 25.34
C TYR A 6 -8.20 -29.84 24.94
N LEU A 7 -6.93 -29.73 25.35
CA LEU A 7 -6.08 -28.60 24.98
C LEU A 7 -5.75 -28.61 23.48
N LYS A 8 -5.57 -29.79 22.88
CA LYS A 8 -5.39 -29.94 21.43
C LYS A 8 -6.64 -29.52 20.65
N GLU A 9 -7.83 -29.98 21.06
CA GLU A 9 -9.09 -29.60 20.41
C GLU A 9 -9.34 -28.09 20.51
N ILE A 10 -9.10 -27.47 21.66
CA ILE A 10 -9.21 -26.01 21.80
C ILE A 10 -8.22 -25.29 20.88
N ALA A 11 -6.99 -25.80 20.77
CA ALA A 11 -6.00 -25.24 19.86
C ALA A 11 -6.42 -25.37 18.38
N GLU A 12 -7.02 -26.51 18.01
CA GLU A 12 -7.56 -26.78 16.66
C GLU A 12 -8.76 -25.89 16.32
N ILE A 13 -9.71 -25.72 17.25
CA ILE A 13 -10.84 -24.81 17.07
C ILE A 13 -10.33 -23.38 16.86
N LYS A 14 -9.32 -22.97 17.63
CA LYS A 14 -8.73 -21.62 17.55
C LYS A 14 -7.99 -21.40 16.22
N THR A 15 -7.31 -22.41 15.67
CA THR A 15 -6.66 -22.32 14.36
C THR A 15 -7.67 -22.31 13.21
N ILE A 16 -8.72 -23.15 13.28
CA ILE A 16 -9.82 -23.13 12.30
C ILE A 16 -10.51 -21.76 12.30
N MET A 17 -10.84 -21.22 13.48
CA MET A 17 -11.47 -19.90 13.62
C MET A 17 -10.58 -18.76 13.11
N ASN A 18 -9.27 -18.80 13.38
CA ASN A 18 -8.34 -17.78 12.86
C ASN A 18 -8.22 -17.81 11.34
N ARG A 19 -8.30 -19.00 10.72
CA ARG A 19 -8.27 -19.14 9.26
C ARG A 19 -9.59 -18.72 8.61
N SER A 20 -10.73 -19.03 9.21
CA SER A 20 -12.05 -18.70 8.65
C SER A 20 -12.44 -17.22 8.81
N SER A 21 -11.76 -16.47 9.68
CA SER A 21 -12.05 -15.06 9.98
C SER A 21 -11.11 -14.05 9.31
N ARG A 22 -10.04 -14.50 8.65
CA ARG A 22 -9.02 -13.63 8.05
C ARG A 22 -8.73 -13.99 6.61
N PHE A 23 -8.49 -12.97 5.79
CA PHE A 23 -8.03 -13.12 4.43
C PHE A 23 -6.57 -13.61 4.39
N ILE A 24 -6.33 -14.76 3.79
CA ILE A 24 -5.01 -15.43 3.72
C ILE A 24 -4.37 -15.29 2.33
N SER A 25 -5.21 -15.03 1.33
CA SER A 25 -4.85 -15.10 -0.09
C SER A 25 -4.13 -13.87 -0.65
N LEU A 26 -3.65 -12.93 0.18
CA LEU A 26 -2.85 -11.80 -0.28
C LEU A 26 -1.47 -12.30 -0.75
N SER A 27 -1.06 -11.96 -1.98
CA SER A 27 0.25 -12.36 -2.51
C SER A 27 1.38 -11.43 -2.03
N GLY A 28 2.53 -12.00 -1.64
CA GLY A 28 3.73 -11.21 -1.34
C GLY A 28 4.33 -10.56 -2.58
N LEU A 29 4.24 -11.24 -3.72
CA LEU A 29 4.78 -10.74 -4.99
C LEU A 29 4.09 -9.44 -5.44
N SER A 30 2.80 -9.26 -5.13
CA SER A 30 2.12 -8.00 -5.44
C SER A 30 2.63 -6.83 -4.61
N GLY A 31 3.03 -7.06 -3.36
CA GLY A 31 3.69 -6.04 -2.53
C GLY A 31 5.04 -5.61 -3.10
N ILE A 32 5.85 -6.56 -3.57
CA ILE A 32 7.13 -6.27 -4.23
C ILE A 32 6.92 -5.45 -5.49
N LEU A 33 5.97 -5.85 -6.35
CA LEU A 33 5.66 -5.13 -7.58
C LEU A 33 5.14 -3.71 -7.31
N ALA A 34 4.22 -3.54 -6.35
CA ALA A 34 3.73 -2.22 -5.95
C ALA A 34 4.89 -1.30 -5.53
N GLY A 35 5.85 -1.83 -4.76
CA GLY A 35 7.03 -1.08 -4.37
C GLY A 35 7.96 -0.73 -5.53
N ILE A 36 8.16 -1.64 -6.49
CA ILE A 36 8.93 -1.36 -7.71
C ILE A 36 8.25 -0.25 -8.53
N TYR A 37 6.92 -0.32 -8.72
CA TYR A 37 6.18 0.70 -9.45
C TYR A 37 6.27 2.06 -8.77
N ALA A 38 6.20 2.11 -7.44
CA ALA A 38 6.37 3.34 -6.67
C ALA A 38 7.78 3.93 -6.82
N ILE A 39 8.83 3.12 -6.77
CA ILE A 39 10.20 3.61 -6.98
C ILE A 39 10.37 4.17 -8.40
N ILE A 40 9.90 3.45 -9.42
CA ILE A 40 9.95 3.93 -10.82
C ILE A 40 9.18 5.24 -10.96
N GLY A 41 7.96 5.31 -10.44
CA GLY A 41 7.13 6.52 -10.46
C GLY A 41 7.77 7.71 -9.74
N ALA A 42 8.44 7.47 -8.61
CA ALA A 42 9.17 8.51 -7.89
C ALA A 42 10.40 9.00 -8.67
N ILE A 43 11.15 8.09 -9.30
CA ILE A 43 12.30 8.45 -10.14
C ILE A 43 11.84 9.28 -11.34
N THR A 44 10.79 8.86 -12.04
CA THR A 44 10.28 9.60 -13.20
C THR A 44 9.76 10.98 -12.79
N ALA A 45 9.01 11.07 -11.70
CA ALA A 45 8.56 12.35 -11.13
C ALA A 45 9.75 13.27 -10.76
N GLN A 46 10.80 12.73 -10.15
CA GLN A 46 11.99 13.49 -9.77
C GLN A 46 12.75 14.01 -10.99
N LEU A 47 12.89 13.20 -12.05
CA LEU A 47 13.53 13.61 -13.29
C LEU A 47 12.75 14.75 -13.96
N ILE A 48 11.42 14.64 -14.02
CA ILE A 48 10.56 15.70 -14.56
C ILE A 48 10.71 16.98 -13.74
N LEU A 49 10.69 16.89 -12.41
CA LEU A 49 10.85 18.05 -11.53
C LEU A 49 12.24 18.70 -11.65
N THR A 50 13.28 17.90 -11.81
CA THR A 50 14.66 18.39 -11.96
C THR A 50 14.84 19.09 -13.30
N ASN A 51 14.29 18.52 -14.39
CA ASN A 51 14.30 19.17 -15.70
C ASN A 51 13.51 20.48 -15.65
N TYR A 52 12.31 20.49 -15.05
CA TYR A 52 11.50 21.69 -14.90
C TYR A 52 12.25 22.85 -14.21
N LYS A 53 13.03 22.53 -13.17
CA LYS A 53 13.86 23.52 -12.45
C LYS A 53 15.09 23.99 -13.23
N ASN A 54 15.55 23.22 -14.22
CA ASN A 54 16.70 23.56 -15.03
C ASN A 54 16.30 24.53 -16.15
N SER A 55 16.71 25.79 -16.03
CA SER A 55 16.37 26.90 -16.94
C SER A 55 16.82 26.69 -18.39
N SER A 56 17.73 25.75 -18.65
CA SER A 56 18.20 25.40 -20.00
C SER A 56 17.38 24.29 -20.67
N SER A 57 16.38 23.72 -20.00
CA SER A 57 15.55 22.65 -20.55
C SER A 57 14.26 23.19 -21.17
N SER A 58 13.77 22.56 -22.23
CA SER A 58 12.46 22.92 -22.81
C SER A 58 11.29 22.74 -21.83
N TYR A 59 11.49 22.03 -20.72
CA TYR A 59 10.49 21.83 -19.67
C TYR A 59 10.29 23.06 -18.78
N SER A 60 11.27 23.96 -18.66
CA SER A 60 11.13 25.17 -17.83
C SER A 60 10.15 26.19 -18.41
N LEU A 61 9.79 26.06 -19.69
CA LEU A 61 8.80 26.89 -20.38
C LEU A 61 7.36 26.38 -20.21
N LEU A 62 7.16 25.21 -19.61
CA LEU A 62 5.83 24.62 -19.46
C LEU A 62 5.05 25.32 -18.32
N PRO A 63 3.74 25.51 -18.48
CA PRO A 63 2.88 25.97 -17.40
C PRO A 63 2.96 25.04 -16.18
N ILE A 64 2.92 25.60 -14.97
CA ILE A 64 2.92 24.84 -13.70
C ILE A 64 1.78 23.81 -13.68
N SER A 65 0.63 24.15 -14.25
CA SER A 65 -0.53 23.26 -14.36
C SER A 65 -0.24 21.97 -15.16
N TYR A 66 0.64 22.02 -16.16
CA TYR A 66 1.02 20.84 -16.94
C TYR A 66 1.91 19.90 -16.12
N LEU A 67 2.81 20.45 -15.30
CA LEU A 67 3.66 19.68 -14.38
C LEU A 67 2.80 18.93 -13.35
N GLU A 68 1.87 19.63 -12.72
CA GLU A 68 0.95 19.07 -11.74
C GLU A 68 0.10 17.94 -12.34
N TYR A 69 -0.49 18.17 -13.52
CA TYR A 69 -1.23 17.14 -14.25
C TYR A 69 -0.39 15.90 -14.54
N THR A 70 0.86 16.10 -14.98
CA THR A 70 1.78 14.98 -15.28
C THR A 70 2.09 14.16 -14.02
N LEU A 71 2.33 14.81 -12.88
CA LEU A 71 2.58 14.12 -11.61
C LEU A 71 1.35 13.34 -11.12
N ILE A 72 0.15 13.91 -11.28
CA ILE A 72 -1.11 13.22 -10.94
C ILE A 72 -1.29 11.97 -11.82
N VAL A 73 -1.04 12.08 -13.13
CA VAL A 73 -1.12 10.94 -14.05
C VAL A 73 -0.14 9.82 -13.65
N ILE A 74 1.10 10.16 -13.30
CA ILE A 74 2.08 9.18 -12.81
C ILE A 74 1.56 8.48 -11.54
N ALA A 75 1.07 9.24 -10.57
CA ALA A 75 0.54 8.68 -9.32
C ALA A 75 -0.65 7.74 -9.58
N LEU A 76 -1.56 8.12 -10.48
CA LEU A 76 -2.70 7.27 -10.88
C LEU A 76 -2.26 6.01 -11.60
N LEU A 77 -1.26 6.09 -12.49
CA LEU A 77 -0.71 4.91 -13.17
C LEU A 77 -0.07 3.93 -12.18
N VAL A 78 0.74 4.43 -11.23
CA VAL A 78 1.34 3.58 -10.19
C VAL A 78 0.26 2.89 -9.35
N LEU A 79 -0.77 3.63 -8.95
CA LEU A 79 -1.89 3.10 -8.17
C LEU A 79 -2.65 2.02 -8.97
N LEU A 80 -2.98 2.29 -10.24
CA LEU A 80 -3.70 1.37 -11.10
C LEU A 80 -2.91 0.07 -11.34
N LEU A 81 -1.63 0.18 -11.67
CA LEU A 81 -0.76 -0.99 -11.85
C LEU A 81 -0.63 -1.81 -10.55
N SER A 82 -0.53 -1.14 -9.40
CA SER A 82 -0.44 -1.80 -8.10
C SER A 82 -1.71 -2.57 -7.76
N ILE A 83 -2.89 -1.98 -7.97
CA ILE A 83 -4.18 -2.63 -7.73
C ILE A 83 -4.39 -3.82 -8.66
N LEU A 84 -4.10 -3.66 -9.96
CA LEU A 84 -4.24 -4.74 -10.93
C LEU A 84 -3.33 -5.93 -10.58
N SER A 85 -2.05 -5.66 -10.29
CA SER A 85 -1.09 -6.69 -9.89
C SER A 85 -1.50 -7.36 -8.57
N ALA A 86 -2.00 -6.60 -7.59
CA ALA A 86 -2.53 -7.15 -6.34
C ALA A 86 -3.73 -8.07 -6.56
N TYR A 87 -4.68 -7.66 -7.39
CA TYR A 87 -5.85 -8.47 -7.70
C TYR A 87 -5.48 -9.77 -8.44
N ILE A 88 -4.70 -9.66 -9.53
CA ILE A 88 -4.35 -10.81 -10.38
C ILE A 88 -3.54 -11.85 -9.61
N LEU A 89 -2.53 -11.42 -8.85
CA LEU A 89 -1.66 -12.34 -8.11
C LEU A 89 -2.37 -12.96 -6.91
N SER A 90 -3.18 -12.18 -6.19
CA SER A 90 -3.98 -12.72 -5.09
C SER A 90 -5.05 -13.69 -5.61
N ALA A 91 -5.66 -13.43 -6.76
CA ALA A 91 -6.59 -14.36 -7.41
C ALA A 91 -5.92 -15.69 -7.78
N LYS A 92 -4.71 -15.63 -8.35
CA LYS A 92 -3.91 -16.83 -8.66
C LYS A 92 -3.57 -17.62 -7.39
N LYS A 93 -3.18 -16.93 -6.32
CA LYS A 93 -2.86 -17.55 -5.01
C LYS A 93 -4.09 -18.20 -4.38
N ALA A 94 -5.24 -17.52 -4.38
CA ALA A 94 -6.50 -18.05 -3.87
C ALA A 94 -6.89 -19.33 -4.61
N LYS A 95 -6.82 -19.34 -5.93
CA LYS A 95 -7.10 -20.53 -6.76
C LYS A 95 -6.18 -21.70 -6.44
N LYS A 96 -4.86 -21.45 -6.25
CA LYS A 96 -3.90 -22.50 -5.87
C LYS A 96 -4.15 -23.05 -4.45
N SER A 97 -4.65 -22.21 -3.56
CA SER A 97 -4.89 -22.58 -2.15
C SER A 97 -6.28 -23.15 -1.89
N GLY A 98 -7.11 -23.32 -2.94
CA GLY A 98 -8.51 -23.74 -2.80
C GLY A 98 -9.41 -22.73 -2.09
N GLU A 99 -8.96 -21.49 -1.93
CA GLU A 99 -9.70 -20.43 -1.26
C GLU A 99 -10.50 -19.56 -2.26
N LYS A 100 -11.61 -18.98 -1.80
CA LYS A 100 -12.36 -17.99 -2.58
C LYS A 100 -11.76 -16.60 -2.33
N LEU A 101 -11.36 -15.90 -3.39
CA LEU A 101 -10.86 -14.52 -3.31
C LEU A 101 -11.93 -13.53 -2.81
N TRP A 102 -13.21 -13.85 -3.00
CA TRP A 102 -14.32 -12.94 -2.73
C TRP A 102 -15.28 -13.53 -1.70
N ASP A 103 -14.82 -13.59 -0.46
CA ASP A 103 -15.58 -14.08 0.69
C ASP A 103 -15.95 -12.92 1.65
N ALA A 104 -16.58 -13.26 2.78
CA ALA A 104 -16.96 -12.27 3.78
C ALA A 104 -15.75 -11.55 4.41
N THR A 105 -14.60 -12.23 4.53
CA THR A 105 -13.38 -11.66 5.13
C THR A 105 -12.74 -10.65 4.18
N SER A 106 -12.65 -10.97 2.89
CA SER A 106 -12.15 -10.10 1.82
C SER A 106 -12.97 -8.81 1.70
N LYS A 107 -14.31 -8.92 1.74
CA LYS A 107 -15.20 -7.75 1.71
C LYS A 107 -14.98 -6.83 2.91
N ARG A 108 -14.84 -7.39 4.11
CA ARG A 108 -14.56 -6.62 5.33
C ARG A 108 -13.20 -5.93 5.24
N LEU A 109 -12.18 -6.63 4.75
CA LEU A 109 -10.85 -6.08 4.52
C LEU A 109 -10.91 -4.88 3.57
N ILE A 110 -11.49 -5.06 2.39
CA ILE A 110 -11.59 -4.01 1.37
C ILE A 110 -12.36 -2.81 1.90
N LEU A 111 -13.49 -3.02 2.60
CA LEU A 111 -14.28 -1.92 3.17
C LEU A 111 -13.47 -1.12 4.20
N ASN A 112 -12.82 -1.80 5.14
CA ASN A 112 -12.05 -1.14 6.20
C ASN A 112 -10.76 -0.48 5.66
N PHE A 113 -10.18 -1.02 4.59
CA PHE A 113 -9.08 -0.39 3.86
C PHE A 113 -9.55 0.86 3.09
N SER A 114 -10.69 0.76 2.42
CA SER A 114 -11.22 1.80 1.54
C SER A 114 -11.62 3.06 2.30
N ILE A 115 -12.19 2.94 3.51
CA ILE A 115 -12.67 4.09 4.28
C ILE A 115 -11.55 5.12 4.51
N PRO A 116 -10.41 4.82 5.18
CA PRO A 116 -9.34 5.80 5.33
C PRO A 116 -8.71 6.23 4.01
N LEU A 117 -8.60 5.33 3.02
CA LEU A 117 -7.99 5.63 1.73
C LEU A 117 -8.77 6.70 0.97
N PHE A 118 -10.10 6.54 0.83
CA PHE A 118 -10.94 7.51 0.13
C PHE A 118 -11.10 8.81 0.93
N THR A 119 -11.19 8.73 2.26
CA THR A 119 -11.16 9.94 3.11
C THR A 119 -9.86 10.72 2.91
N GLY A 120 -8.72 10.05 2.89
CA GLY A 120 -7.42 10.67 2.63
C GLY A 120 -7.28 11.24 1.23
N GLY A 121 -7.78 10.54 0.21
CA GLY A 121 -7.82 11.02 -1.16
C GLY A 121 -8.66 12.28 -1.31
N ALA A 122 -9.87 12.30 -0.74
CA ALA A 122 -10.71 13.49 -0.70
C ALA A 122 -10.03 14.64 0.06
N PHE A 123 -9.36 14.35 1.17
CA PHE A 123 -8.60 15.36 1.92
C PHE A 123 -7.41 15.91 1.13
N CYS A 124 -6.72 15.09 0.33
CA CYS A 124 -5.66 15.56 -0.58
C CYS A 124 -6.20 16.55 -1.63
N ILE A 125 -7.43 16.37 -2.12
CA ILE A 125 -8.08 17.33 -3.03
C ILE A 125 -8.29 18.67 -2.31
N VAL A 126 -8.72 18.66 -1.04
CA VAL A 126 -8.87 19.88 -0.24
C VAL A 126 -7.51 20.57 -0.02
N LEU A 127 -6.45 19.81 0.28
CA LEU A 127 -5.10 20.36 0.41
C LEU A 127 -4.63 21.03 -0.89
N TYR A 128 -4.91 20.40 -2.03
CA TYR A 128 -4.61 20.98 -3.34
C TYR A 128 -5.39 22.29 -3.58
N GLN A 129 -6.69 22.31 -3.30
CA GLN A 129 -7.53 23.51 -3.43
C GLN A 129 -7.05 24.69 -2.56
N ASN A 130 -6.43 24.40 -1.41
CA ASN A 130 -5.89 25.40 -0.49
C ASN A 130 -4.40 25.73 -0.75
N ASN A 131 -3.83 25.29 -1.89
CA ASN A 131 -2.42 25.48 -2.24
C ASN A 131 -1.41 24.87 -1.24
N LEU A 132 -1.83 23.86 -0.48
CA LEU A 132 -1.00 23.13 0.49
C LEU A 132 -0.37 21.88 -0.13
N ILE A 133 0.17 22.02 -1.34
CA ILE A 133 0.65 20.90 -2.18
C ILE A 133 1.75 20.09 -1.49
N GLY A 134 2.62 20.75 -0.73
CA GLY A 134 3.70 20.11 0.03
C GLY A 134 3.23 19.05 1.04
N LEU A 135 1.95 19.13 1.46
CA LEU A 135 1.36 18.19 2.41
C LEU A 135 0.67 17.00 1.75
N ILE A 136 0.52 16.97 0.42
CA ILE A 136 -0.16 15.87 -0.27
C ILE A 136 0.62 14.56 -0.12
N ALA A 137 1.94 14.56 -0.37
CA ALA A 137 2.77 13.38 -0.22
C ALA A 137 2.71 12.77 1.21
N PRO A 138 2.96 13.52 2.31
CA PRO A 138 2.81 12.97 3.65
C PRO A 138 1.37 12.56 3.98
N CYS A 139 0.37 13.29 3.49
CA CYS A 139 -1.04 12.93 3.68
C CYS A 139 -1.37 11.55 3.07
N THR A 140 -0.92 11.29 1.83
CA THR A 140 -1.14 9.97 1.20
C THR A 140 -0.50 8.83 1.99
N LEU A 141 0.71 9.03 2.55
CA LEU A 141 1.38 8.04 3.40
C LEU A 141 0.63 7.77 4.70
N ILE A 142 0.16 8.84 5.38
CA ILE A 142 -0.57 8.73 6.64
C ILE A 142 -1.90 7.97 6.42
N PHE A 143 -2.72 8.41 5.47
CA PHE A 143 -4.02 7.80 5.24
C PHE A 143 -3.93 6.38 4.66
N TYR A 144 -2.94 6.11 3.82
CA TYR A 144 -2.64 4.73 3.40
C TYR A 144 -2.23 3.86 4.60
N GLY A 145 -1.34 4.37 5.46
CA GLY A 145 -0.92 3.63 6.65
C GLY A 145 -2.08 3.37 7.62
N LEU A 146 -3.01 4.33 7.76
CA LEU A 146 -4.27 4.14 8.50
C LEU A 146 -5.18 3.11 7.82
N ALA A 147 -5.27 3.10 6.48
CA ALA A 147 -6.00 2.09 5.72
C ALA A 147 -5.44 0.68 6.00
N CYS A 148 -4.11 0.51 5.95
CA CYS A 148 -3.44 -0.74 6.33
C CYS A 148 -3.72 -1.15 7.77
N LEU A 149 -3.60 -0.21 8.72
CA LEU A 149 -3.85 -0.47 10.13
C LEU A 149 -5.29 -0.91 10.37
N ASN A 150 -6.27 -0.27 9.72
CA ASN A 150 -7.68 -0.63 9.86
C ASN A 150 -7.99 -1.99 9.20
N ALA A 151 -7.41 -2.27 8.04
CA ALA A 151 -7.54 -3.55 7.34
C ALA A 151 -6.85 -4.71 8.07
N SER A 152 -5.82 -4.43 8.88
CA SER A 152 -4.97 -5.44 9.52
C SER A 152 -5.72 -6.45 10.40
N LYS A 153 -6.90 -6.10 10.91
CA LYS A 153 -7.75 -6.99 11.71
C LYS A 153 -8.34 -8.15 10.89
N TYR A 154 -8.45 -7.96 9.58
CA TYR A 154 -9.17 -8.86 8.66
C TYR A 154 -8.24 -9.62 7.71
N THR A 155 -6.91 -9.46 7.84
CA THR A 155 -5.93 -10.14 7.02
C THR A 155 -4.88 -10.82 7.87
N LEU A 156 -4.28 -11.89 7.36
CA LEU A 156 -3.05 -12.43 7.92
C LEU A 156 -1.85 -11.67 7.38
N GLY A 157 -0.79 -11.63 8.19
CA GLY A 157 0.48 -11.02 7.86
C GLY A 157 0.71 -9.69 8.56
N ASP A 158 1.96 -9.26 8.45
CA ASP A 158 2.54 -8.12 9.17
C ASP A 158 2.12 -6.75 8.57
N ILE A 159 0.94 -6.67 7.93
CA ILE A 159 0.44 -5.43 7.30
C ILE A 159 0.24 -4.32 8.32
N ARG A 160 -0.03 -4.69 9.59
CA ARG A 160 -0.10 -3.75 10.70
C ARG A 160 1.22 -2.99 10.87
N TYR A 161 2.35 -3.68 10.77
CA TYR A 161 3.66 -3.07 10.89
C TYR A 161 4.00 -2.20 9.69
N LEU A 162 3.62 -2.62 8.48
CA LEU A 162 3.68 -1.77 7.30
C LEU A 162 2.89 -0.48 7.53
N GLY A 163 1.62 -0.59 7.94
CA GLY A 163 0.76 0.57 8.20
C GLY A 163 1.34 1.52 9.23
N LEU A 164 1.83 1.01 10.36
CA LEU A 164 2.48 1.83 11.39
C LEU A 164 3.75 2.52 10.88
N ALA A 165 4.60 1.81 10.15
CA ALA A 165 5.80 2.37 9.55
C ALA A 165 5.44 3.50 8.58
N THR A 166 4.46 3.30 7.70
CA THR A 166 4.03 4.31 6.72
C THR A 166 3.40 5.53 7.39
N ILE A 167 2.64 5.35 8.48
CA ILE A 167 2.13 6.47 9.30
C ILE A 167 3.28 7.30 9.87
N ILE A 168 4.28 6.65 10.49
CA ILE A 168 5.43 7.33 11.09
C ILE A 168 6.22 8.08 10.01
N ILE A 169 6.50 7.45 8.88
CA ILE A 169 7.18 8.08 7.74
C ILE A 169 6.38 9.29 7.25
N GLY A 170 5.06 9.16 7.11
CA GLY A 170 4.19 10.25 6.69
C GLY A 170 4.19 11.42 7.68
N LEU A 171 4.11 11.15 8.98
CA LEU A 171 4.20 12.17 10.03
C LEU A 171 5.56 12.88 10.03
N VAL A 172 6.66 12.13 9.94
CA VAL A 172 8.00 12.73 9.82
C VAL A 172 8.11 13.58 8.56
N SER A 173 7.56 13.10 7.43
CA SER A 173 7.55 13.82 6.15
C SER A 173 6.84 15.17 6.24
N THR A 174 5.82 15.34 7.12
CA THR A 174 5.19 16.66 7.35
C THR A 174 6.16 17.72 7.88
N GLN A 175 7.25 17.32 8.54
CA GLN A 175 8.25 18.24 9.11
C GLN A 175 9.31 18.67 8.08
N PHE A 176 9.39 17.98 6.93
CA PHE A 176 10.42 18.18 5.91
C PHE A 176 9.77 18.48 4.55
N ILE A 177 9.07 19.62 4.47
CA ILE A 177 8.42 20.09 3.25
C ILE A 177 9.47 20.24 2.13
N GLY A 178 9.14 19.73 0.94
CA GLY A 178 10.06 19.67 -0.21
C GLY A 178 10.76 18.32 -0.38
N TYR A 179 10.85 17.50 0.67
CA TYR A 179 11.37 16.13 0.59
C TYR A 179 10.27 15.06 0.42
N GLY A 180 9.03 15.48 0.22
CA GLY A 180 7.86 14.59 0.18
C GLY A 180 8.01 13.40 -0.76
N LEU A 181 8.62 13.58 -1.94
CA LEU A 181 8.83 12.51 -2.91
C LEU A 181 9.82 11.43 -2.43
N TYR A 182 10.84 11.81 -1.65
CA TYR A 182 11.78 10.86 -1.05
C TYR A 182 11.11 10.00 0.01
N PHE A 183 10.34 10.62 0.90
CA PHE A 183 9.55 9.90 1.90
C PHE A 183 8.48 9.02 1.24
N TRP A 184 7.87 9.50 0.16
CA TRP A 184 6.89 8.76 -0.62
C TRP A 184 7.51 7.52 -1.26
N ALA A 185 8.68 7.64 -1.91
CA ALA A 185 9.43 6.52 -2.46
C ALA A 185 9.89 5.53 -1.37
N PHE A 186 10.23 6.02 -0.18
CA PHE A 186 10.61 5.17 0.93
C PHE A 186 9.41 4.38 1.48
N GLY A 187 8.27 5.03 1.73
CA GLY A 187 7.07 4.39 2.26
C GLY A 187 6.33 3.50 1.25
N PHE A 188 6.04 4.02 0.05
CA PHE A 188 5.35 3.25 -0.98
C PHE A 188 6.27 2.32 -1.78
N GLY A 189 7.56 2.62 -1.84
CA GLY A 189 8.55 1.81 -2.55
C GLY A 189 9.23 0.80 -1.63
N VAL A 190 10.23 1.27 -0.87
CA VAL A 190 11.11 0.41 -0.08
C VAL A 190 10.33 -0.42 0.94
N MET A 191 9.46 0.20 1.75
CA MET A 191 8.70 -0.53 2.76
C MET A 191 7.75 -1.58 2.15
N HIS A 192 7.19 -1.33 0.97
CA HIS A 192 6.35 -2.32 0.28
C HIS A 192 7.15 -3.49 -0.28
N ILE A 193 8.38 -3.25 -0.79
CA ILE A 193 9.29 -4.32 -1.21
C ILE A 193 9.64 -5.21 -0.02
N VAL A 194 10.04 -4.60 1.11
CA VAL A 194 10.39 -5.34 2.33
C VAL A 194 9.19 -6.14 2.82
N TYR A 195 8.02 -5.51 2.92
CA TYR A 195 6.79 -6.19 3.32
C TYR A 195 6.44 -7.35 2.39
N GLY A 196 6.46 -7.12 1.08
CA GLY A 196 6.16 -8.13 0.07
C GLY A 196 7.13 -9.32 0.13
N ALA A 197 8.42 -9.07 0.33
CA ALA A 197 9.43 -10.11 0.51
C ALA A 197 9.19 -10.95 1.78
N VAL A 198 8.85 -10.30 2.90
CA VAL A 198 8.50 -11.00 4.15
C VAL A 198 7.25 -11.84 3.97
N LEU A 199 6.20 -11.29 3.34
CA LEU A 199 4.96 -12.01 3.08
C LEU A 199 5.18 -13.20 2.14
N TYR A 200 5.99 -13.01 1.09
CA TYR A 200 6.34 -14.07 0.14
C TYR A 200 7.06 -15.23 0.82
N ASN A 201 8.08 -14.94 1.62
CA ASN A 201 8.85 -15.96 2.33
C ASN A 201 8.03 -16.72 3.37
N LYS A 202 7.14 -16.03 4.10
CA LYS A 202 6.33 -16.65 5.15
C LYS A 202 5.13 -17.45 4.60
N TYR A 203 4.50 -16.97 3.53
CA TYR A 203 3.18 -17.46 3.12
C TYR A 203 3.07 -17.91 1.67
N ASP A 204 3.94 -17.48 0.75
CA ASP A 204 3.83 -17.84 -0.67
C ASP A 204 4.79 -18.98 -1.05
N LYS A 205 6.00 -19.04 -0.46
CA LYS A 205 7.04 -20.01 -0.81
C LYS A 205 6.63 -21.48 -0.60
N ASN A 206 5.73 -21.74 0.34
CA ASN A 206 5.32 -23.10 0.71
C ASN A 206 4.02 -23.58 0.04
N ILE A 207 3.44 -22.77 -0.86
CA ILE A 207 2.22 -23.14 -1.60
C ILE A 207 2.67 -23.76 -2.94
N HIS A 208 2.86 -25.07 -2.94
CA HIS A 208 3.11 -25.89 -4.14
C HIS A 208 1.85 -26.59 -4.60
#